data_AF-A0A929Y0N3-F1
#
_entry.id   AF-A0A929Y0N3-F1
#
_cell.length_a   1.000
_cell.length_b   1.000
_cell.length_c   1.000
_cell.angle_alpha   90.00
_cell.angle_beta   90.00
_cell.angle_gamma   90.00
#
_symmetry.space_group_name_H-M   'P 1'
#
loop_
_entity.id
_entity.type
_entity.pdbx_description
1 polymer ?
#
loop_
_entity_poly.entity_id
_entity_poly.type
_entity_poly.pdbx_seq_one_letter_code
_entity_poly.pdbx_strand_id
1 'polypeptide(L)'
;FLNVMPPCPRGWRYPGNELMNICKAAVETCVWPLFEVEEGVYKLNYQPKNKRPVEEYLKLQGRFSHVFKPGNEWMIEEIQKGVDQRWEHLLELCHA
;
A
#
# COMPACT_ATOMS: atom_id res chain seq x y z
N PHE A 1 -7.94 18.44 -5.16
CA PHE A 1 -6.55 17.92 -5.09
C PHE A 1 -6.58 16.46 -5.51
N LEU A 2 -5.55 15.97 -6.22
CA LEU A 2 -5.46 14.56 -6.60
C LEU A 2 -4.09 14.02 -6.18
N ASN A 3 -4.09 13.01 -5.32
CA ASN A 3 -2.86 12.31 -4.92
C ASN A 3 -2.70 11.06 -5.78
N VAL A 4 -1.63 11.00 -6.56
CA VAL A 4 -1.32 9.87 -7.45
C VAL A 4 -0.06 9.19 -6.96
N MET A 5 -0.04 7.86 -6.97
CA MET A 5 1.19 7.07 -6.78
C MET A 5 1.78 6.74 -8.15
N PRO A 6 2.88 7.40 -8.57
CA PRO A 6 3.64 7.00 -9.76
C PRO A 6 4.83 6.12 -9.37
N PRO A 7 4.75 4.77 -9.46
CA PRO A 7 5.92 3.92 -9.29
C PRO A 7 7.05 4.33 -10.23
N CYS A 8 8.25 4.51 -9.68
CA CYS A 8 9.44 4.85 -10.46
C CYS A 8 10.35 3.61 -10.57
N PRO A 9 10.50 3.00 -11.76
CA PRO A 9 11.30 1.77 -11.92
C PRO A 9 12.72 1.92 -11.39
N ARG A 10 13.36 3.06 -11.69
CA ARG A 10 14.72 3.37 -11.24
C ARG A 10 14.80 3.56 -9.72
N GLY A 11 13.90 4.35 -9.15
CA GLY A 11 13.93 4.70 -7.73
C GLY A 11 13.52 3.52 -6.83
N TRP A 12 12.52 2.75 -7.26
CA TRP A 12 11.96 1.64 -6.48
C TRP A 12 12.64 0.31 -6.81
N ARG A 13 13.49 0.29 -7.85
CA ARG A 13 14.30 -0.84 -8.31
C ARG A 13 13.43 -2.04 -8.68
N TYR A 14 12.64 -1.89 -9.73
CA TYR A 14 11.83 -2.97 -10.30
C TYR A 14 11.85 -2.93 -11.85
N PRO A 15 11.61 -4.06 -12.54
CA PRO A 15 11.53 -4.11 -14.01
C PRO A 15 10.34 -3.29 -14.55
N GLY A 16 10.53 -2.51 -15.62
CA GLY A 16 9.46 -1.61 -16.13
C GLY A 16 8.12 -2.30 -16.45
N ASN A 17 8.15 -3.58 -16.85
CA ASN A 17 6.96 -4.40 -17.11
C ASN A 17 6.18 -4.80 -15.84
N GLU A 18 6.74 -4.64 -14.64
CA GLU A 18 6.07 -4.94 -13.36
C GLU A 18 5.22 -3.77 -12.82
N LEU A 19 5.17 -2.64 -13.53
CA LEU A 19 4.46 -1.43 -13.06
C LEU A 19 3.00 -1.72 -12.69
N MET A 20 2.29 -2.48 -13.52
CA MET A 20 0.88 -2.81 -13.26
C MET A 20 0.72 -3.72 -12.04
N ASN A 21 1.63 -4.68 -11.85
CA ASN A 21 1.60 -5.60 -10.71
C ASN A 21 1.86 -4.85 -9.39
N ILE A 22 2.80 -3.90 -9.39
CA ILE A 22 3.10 -3.06 -8.23
C ILE A 22 1.90 -2.17 -7.87
N CYS A 23 1.27 -1.52 -8.85
CA CYS A 23 0.08 -0.71 -8.62
C CYS A 23 -1.05 -1.55 -8.03
N LYS A 24 -1.31 -2.72 -8.61
CA LYS A 24 -2.34 -3.64 -8.10
C LYS A 24 -2.02 -4.10 -6.69
N ALA A 25 -0.79 -4.50 -6.41
CA ALA A 25 -0.37 -4.94 -5.07
C ALA A 25 -0.49 -3.81 -4.04
N ALA A 26 -0.18 -2.57 -4.38
CA ALA A 26 -0.33 -1.42 -3.47
C ALA A 26 -1.77 -1.23 -3.01
N VAL A 27 -2.73 -1.42 -3.91
CA VAL A 27 -4.17 -1.30 -3.62
C VAL A 27 -4.67 -2.52 -2.84
N GLU A 28 -4.32 -3.75 -3.27
CA GLU A 28 -4.77 -5.00 -2.64
C GLU A 28 -4.22 -5.21 -1.21
N THR A 29 -3.08 -4.57 -0.90
CA THR A 29 -2.48 -4.58 0.46
C THR A 29 -2.90 -3.38 1.31
N CYS A 30 -3.69 -2.46 0.75
CA CYS A 30 -4.05 -1.16 1.32
C CYS A 30 -2.88 -0.23 1.66
N VAL A 31 -1.68 -0.46 1.11
CA VAL A 31 -0.57 0.50 1.20
C VAL A 31 -0.94 1.82 0.52
N TRP A 32 -1.69 1.73 -0.57
CA TRP A 32 -2.22 2.88 -1.29
C TRP A 32 -3.73 2.72 -1.53
N PRO A 33 -4.58 3.13 -0.56
CA PRO A 33 -6.03 2.99 -0.69
C PRO A 33 -6.60 3.98 -1.72
N LEU A 34 -7.73 3.62 -2.32
CA LEU A 34 -8.44 4.46 -3.29
C LEU A 34 -9.73 4.97 -2.65
N PHE A 35 -9.80 6.29 -2.44
CA PHE A 35 -10.95 6.97 -1.85
C PHE A 35 -11.05 8.40 -2.38
N GLU A 36 -12.23 8.99 -2.23
CA GLU A 36 -12.53 10.39 -2.54
C GLU A 36 -12.95 11.12 -1.27
N VAL A 37 -12.69 12.43 -1.25
CA VAL A 37 -13.17 13.33 -0.19
C VAL A 37 -13.86 14.49 -0.86
N GLU A 38 -15.18 14.55 -0.71
CA GLU A 38 -16.04 15.60 -1.29
C GLU A 38 -16.68 16.36 -0.14
N GLU A 39 -16.37 17.66 -0.03
CA GLU A 39 -16.90 18.54 1.03
C GLU A 39 -16.72 17.99 2.47
N GLY A 40 -15.65 17.23 2.70
CA GLY A 40 -15.34 16.61 4.00
C GLY A 40 -15.95 15.22 4.19
N VAL A 41 -16.77 14.73 3.26
CA VAL A 41 -17.32 13.37 3.26
C VAL A 41 -16.34 12.41 2.58
N TYR A 42 -15.94 11.37 3.29
CA TYR A 42 -15.02 10.36 2.80
C TYR A 42 -15.80 9.22 2.15
N LYS A 43 -15.39 8.83 0.95
CA LYS A 43 -15.99 7.72 0.21
C LYS A 43 -14.91 6.77 -0.26
N LEU A 44 -14.98 5.52 0.20
CA LEU A 44 -14.10 4.47 -0.27
C LEU A 44 -14.49 4.02 -1.68
N ASN A 45 -13.53 4.03 -2.61
CA ASN A 45 -13.78 3.65 -4.01
C ASN A 45 -13.41 2.22 -4.32
N TYR A 46 -12.51 1.64 -3.52
CA TYR A 46 -12.12 0.24 -3.66
C TYR A 46 -11.86 -0.38 -2.30
N GLN A 47 -12.53 -1.49 -2.04
CA GLN A 47 -12.30 -2.34 -0.89
C GLN A 47 -11.81 -3.71 -1.38
N PRO A 48 -10.57 -4.13 -1.07
CA PRO A 48 -10.12 -5.47 -1.39
C PRO A 48 -11.02 -6.50 -0.70
N LYS A 49 -11.46 -7.54 -1.43
CA LYS A 49 -12.26 -8.63 -0.85
C LYS A 49 -11.49 -9.36 0.26
N ASN A 50 -10.20 -9.59 0.00
CA ASN A 50 -9.26 -10.19 0.93
C ASN A 50 -8.03 -9.29 0.95
N LYS A 51 -7.83 -8.55 2.05
CA LYS A 51 -6.64 -7.70 2.22
C LYS A 51 -5.40 -8.59 2.23
N ARG A 52 -4.50 -8.36 1.28
CA ARG A 52 -3.25 -9.12 1.16
C ARG A 52 -2.18 -8.60 2.14
N PRO A 53 -1.23 -9.43 2.59
CA PRO A 53 -0.16 -8.98 3.48
C PRO A 53 0.78 -8.01 2.76
N VAL A 54 1.29 -7.02 3.50
CA VAL A 54 2.12 -5.92 2.94
C VAL A 54 3.40 -6.43 2.26
N GLU A 55 3.90 -7.56 2.73
CA GLU A 55 5.07 -8.24 2.19
C GLU A 55 4.98 -8.46 0.67
N GLU A 56 3.79 -8.77 0.14
CA GLU A 56 3.61 -9.01 -1.28
C GLU A 56 3.79 -7.74 -2.14
N TYR A 57 3.51 -6.56 -1.58
CA TYR A 57 3.85 -5.29 -2.21
C TYR A 57 5.35 -5.00 -2.07
N LEU A 58 5.92 -5.23 -0.89
CA LEU A 58 7.32 -4.93 -0.59
C LEU A 58 8.30 -5.77 -1.43
N LYS A 59 8.01 -7.06 -1.63
CA LYS A 59 8.85 -8.00 -2.40
C LYS A 59 9.05 -7.60 -3.86
N LEU A 60 8.12 -6.84 -4.45
CA LEU A 60 8.20 -6.41 -5.85
C LEU A 60 9.23 -5.29 -6.07
N GLN A 61 9.79 -4.72 -5.02
CA GLN A 61 10.57 -3.48 -5.09
C GLN A 61 11.93 -3.65 -4.40
N GLY A 62 13.01 -3.50 -5.16
CA GLY A 62 14.38 -3.65 -4.63
C GLY A 62 14.75 -2.63 -3.55
N ARG A 63 14.04 -1.49 -3.44
CA ARG A 63 14.23 -0.52 -2.34
C ARG A 63 13.98 -1.12 -0.95
N PHE A 64 13.17 -2.17 -0.84
CA PHE A 64 12.85 -2.86 0.41
C PHE A 64 13.68 -4.12 0.66
N SER A 65 14.69 -4.40 -0.17
CA SER A 65 15.56 -5.59 -0.02
C SER A 65 16.18 -5.74 1.38
N HIS A 66 16.45 -4.64 2.09
CA HIS A 66 17.00 -4.65 3.44
C HIS A 66 15.99 -5.14 4.50
N VAL A 67 14.69 -4.95 4.28
CA VAL A 67 13.61 -5.40 5.18
C VAL A 67 13.58 -6.93 5.28
N PHE A 68 13.98 -7.62 4.20
CA PHE A 68 13.97 -9.09 4.12
C PHE A 68 15.27 -9.77 4.56
N LYS A 69 16.22 -9.02 5.14
CA LYS A 69 17.45 -9.61 5.67
C LYS A 69 17.15 -10.33 6.99
N PRO A 70 17.85 -11.44 7.31
CA PRO A 70 17.69 -12.11 8.60
C PRO A 70 17.89 -11.15 9.78
N GLY A 71 16.98 -11.19 10.75
CA GLY A 71 16.98 -10.30 11.92
C GLY A 71 16.16 -9.00 11.75
N ASN A 72 15.57 -8.77 10.56
CA ASN A 72 14.71 -7.62 10.27
C ASN A 72 13.22 -7.98 10.16
N GLU A 73 12.82 -9.17 10.59
CA GLU A 73 11.44 -9.65 10.51
C GLU A 73 10.45 -8.69 11.19
N TRP A 74 10.88 -8.06 12.29
CA TRP A 74 10.15 -7.03 13.03
C TRP A 74 9.76 -5.82 12.17
N MET A 75 10.55 -5.47 11.14
CA MET A 75 10.24 -4.35 10.25
C MET A 75 9.00 -4.64 9.42
N ILE A 76 8.81 -5.89 8.97
CA ILE A 76 7.62 -6.27 8.20
C ILE A 76 6.38 -6.16 9.09
N GLU A 77 6.48 -6.64 10.34
CA GLU A 77 5.41 -6.54 11.32
C GLU A 77 5.03 -5.09 11.62
N GLU A 78 6.03 -4.22 11.81
CA GLU A 78 5.80 -2.79 12.07
C GLU A 78 5.14 -2.10 10.86
N ILE A 79 5.63 -2.38 9.64
CA ILE A 79 5.05 -1.83 8.41
C ILE A 79 3.60 -2.31 8.26
N GLN A 80 3.35 -3.60 8.48
CA GLN A 80 2.01 -4.20 8.40
C GLN A 80 1.06 -3.51 9.37
N LYS A 81 1.47 -3.39 10.64
CA LYS A 81 0.69 -2.70 11.69
C LYS A 81 0.37 -1.26 11.31
N GLY A 82 1.34 -0.52 10.77
CA GLY A 82 1.13 0.86 10.34
C GLY A 82 0.16 0.99 9.16
N VAL A 83 0.19 0.04 8.23
CA VAL A 83 -0.78 -0.02 7.11
C VAL A 83 -2.18 -0.35 7.63
N ASP A 84 -2.30 -1.32 8.53
CA ASP A 84 -3.57 -1.72 9.12
C ASP A 84 -4.23 -0.57 9.90
N GLN A 85 -3.47 0.13 10.75
CA GLN A 85 -3.96 1.29 11.49
C GLN A 85 -4.48 2.42 10.58
N ARG A 86 -3.74 2.74 9.51
CA ARG A 86 -4.18 3.77 8.54
C ARG A 86 -5.43 3.32 7.78
N TRP A 87 -5.51 2.04 7.45
CA TRP A 87 -6.66 1.48 6.76
C TRP A 87 -7.92 1.49 7.63
N GLU A 88 -7.81 1.05 8.89
CA GLU A 88 -8.90 1.11 9.88
C GLU A 88 -9.40 2.54 10.08
N HIS A 89 -8.48 3.49 10.25
CA HIS A 89 -8.84 4.90 10.40
C HIS A 89 -9.57 5.45 9.17
N LEU A 90 -9.15 5.08 7.96
CA LEU A 90 -9.87 5.46 6.74
C LEU A 90 -11.29 4.88 6.71
N LEU A 91 -11.47 3.63 7.15
CA LEU A 91 -12.81 3.01 7.21
C LEU A 91 -13.71 3.72 8.22
N GLU A 92 -13.17 4.12 9.38
CA GLU A 92 -13.91 4.94 10.36
C GLU A 92 -14.38 6.26 9.75
N LEU A 93 -13.50 6.96 9.01
CA LEU A 93 -13.86 8.20 8.32
C LEU A 93 -14.91 8.00 7.24
N CYS A 94 -14.90 6.86 6.53
CA CYS A 94 -15.92 6.56 5.50
C CYS A 94 -17.28 6.16 6.08
N HIS A 95 -17.34 5.76 7.36
CA HIS A 95 -18.56 5.34 8.03
C HIS A 95 -19.17 6.45 8.92
N ALA A 96 -18.46 7.56 9.10
CA ALA A 96 -18.90 8.75 9.85
C ALA A 96 -19.81 9.65 9.00
#